data_AF-A0A8X6U738-F1
#
_entry.id   AF-A0A8X6U738-F1
#
_cell.length_a   1.000
_cell.length_b   1.000
_cell.length_c   1.000
_cell.angle_alpha   90.00
_cell.angle_beta   90.00
_cell.angle_gamma   90.00
#
_symmetry.space_group_name_H-M   'P 1'
#
loop_
_entity.id
_entity.type
_entity.pdbx_description
1 polymer ?
#
loop_
_entity_poly.entity_id
_entity_poly.type
_entity_poly.pdbx_seq_one_letter_code
_entity_poly.pdbx_strand_id
1 'polypeptide(L)'
;MAVVVVLNRKCGNLKGQLTKLLSAIIDEETMDIPQLEAMLELLKNVQEKFEVLNENYYKSASDEEYLTIEASLSEIDQEIQHLEVRIKTSINNKKTIYA
;
A
#
# COMPACT_ATOMS: atom_id res chain seq x y z
N MET A 1 18.46 17.65 -5.34
CA MET A 1 17.49 17.55 -6.46
C MET A 1 17.31 16.15 -7.07
N ALA A 2 18.33 15.46 -7.60
CA ALA A 2 18.09 14.16 -8.30
C ALA A 2 17.45 13.07 -7.42
N VAL A 3 17.80 13.00 -6.13
CA VAL A 3 17.27 12.00 -5.18
C VAL A 3 15.79 12.24 -4.86
N VAL A 4 15.43 13.49 -4.55
CA VAL A 4 14.04 13.92 -4.27
C VAL A 4 13.11 13.60 -5.45
N VAL A 5 13.55 13.87 -6.69
CA VAL A 5 12.77 13.53 -7.90
C VAL A 5 12.57 12.02 -8.05
N VAL A 6 13.60 11.22 -7.77
CA VAL A 6 13.51 9.75 -7.82
C VAL A 6 12.55 9.22 -6.76
N LEU A 7 12.62 9.72 -5.53
CA LEU A 7 11.73 9.34 -4.44
C LEU A 7 10.27 9.68 -4.77
N ASN A 8 10.00 10.91 -5.24
CA ASN A 8 8.67 11.33 -5.66
C ASN A 8 8.10 10.44 -6.77
N ARG A 9 8.91 10.06 -7.76
CA ARG A 9 8.47 9.15 -8.82
C ARG A 9 8.13 7.75 -8.28
N LYS A 10 8.91 7.24 -7.32
CA LYS A 10 8.65 5.96 -6.66
C LYS A 10 7.37 6.03 -5.82
N CYS A 11 7.15 7.12 -5.06
CA CYS A 11 5.90 7.36 -4.34
C CYS A 11 4.70 7.35 -5.28
N GLY A 12 4.76 8.11 -6.38
CA GLY A 12 3.70 8.14 -7.39
C GLY A 12 3.39 6.76 -7.99
N ASN A 13 4.41 5.94 -8.22
CA ASN A 13 4.23 4.57 -8.72
C ASN A 13 3.56 3.64 -7.68
N LEU A 14 3.85 3.81 -6.39
CA LEU A 14 3.19 3.05 -5.32
C LEU A 14 1.73 3.49 -5.16
N LYS A 15 1.45 4.81 -5.13
CA LYS A 15 0.07 5.33 -5.12
C LYS A 15 -0.74 4.80 -6.30
N GLY A 16 -0.14 4.75 -7.50
CA GLY A 16 -0.78 4.17 -8.68
C GLY A 16 -1.07 2.68 -8.57
N GLN A 17 -0.19 1.90 -7.92
CA GLN A 17 -0.44 0.48 -7.64
C GLN A 17 -1.56 0.30 -6.60
N LEU A 18 -1.57 1.10 -5.53
CA LEU A 18 -2.62 1.08 -4.51
C LEU A 18 -3.98 1.46 -5.08
N THR A 19 -4.04 2.52 -5.90
CA THR A 19 -5.28 2.93 -6.60
C THR A 19 -5.83 1.79 -7.46
N LYS A 20 -4.97 1.05 -8.16
CA LYS A 20 -5.38 -0.11 -8.96
C LYS A 20 -5.88 -1.27 -8.09
N LEU A 21 -5.23 -1.55 -6.96
CA LEU A 21 -5.67 -2.55 -6.01
C LEU A 21 -7.04 -2.18 -5.41
N LEU A 22 -7.19 -0.93 -4.96
CA LEU A 22 -8.47 -0.38 -4.47
C LEU A 22 -9.58 -0.50 -5.51
N SER A 23 -9.29 -0.17 -6.76
CA SER A 23 -10.26 -0.27 -7.85
C SER A 23 -10.59 -1.71 -8.22
N ALA A 24 -9.64 -2.64 -8.05
CA ALA A 24 -9.86 -4.06 -8.25
C ALA A 24 -10.78 -4.64 -7.18
N ILE A 25 -10.76 -4.09 -5.96
CA ILE A 25 -11.72 -4.36 -4.87
C ILE A 25 -13.04 -3.63 -5.20
N ILE A 26 -13.72 -4.09 -6.26
CA ILE A 26 -15.00 -3.54 -6.73
C ILE A 26 -16.08 -3.76 -5.67
N ASP A 27 -16.20 -5.01 -5.20
CA ASP A 27 -17.06 -5.40 -4.08
C ASP A 27 -16.44 -6.59 -3.36
N GLU A 28 -15.84 -6.32 -2.21
CA GLU A 28 -15.17 -7.30 -1.37
C GLU A 28 -16.13 -8.39 -0.86
N GLU A 29 -17.43 -8.08 -0.78
CA GLU A 29 -18.45 -9.05 -0.42
C GLU A 29 -18.67 -10.09 -1.52
N THR A 30 -18.40 -9.75 -2.78
CA THR A 30 -18.53 -10.66 -3.93
C THR A 30 -17.31 -11.56 -4.16
N MET A 31 -16.15 -11.19 -3.62
CA MET A 31 -14.92 -11.96 -3.81
C MET A 31 -14.91 -13.22 -2.96
N ASP A 32 -14.33 -14.30 -3.49
CA ASP A 32 -14.08 -15.50 -2.69
C ASP A 32 -12.78 -15.37 -1.87
N ILE A 33 -12.57 -16.32 -0.94
CA ILE A 33 -11.38 -16.30 -0.06
C ILE A 33 -10.08 -16.36 -0.88
N PRO A 34 -9.91 -17.25 -1.88
CA PRO A 34 -8.72 -17.27 -2.72
C PRO A 34 -8.41 -15.94 -3.42
N GLN A 35 -9.43 -15.25 -3.93
CA GLN A 35 -9.27 -13.93 -4.55
C GLN A 35 -8.79 -12.89 -3.54
N LEU A 36 -9.37 -12.87 -2.33
CA LEU A 36 -8.93 -11.97 -1.26
C LEU A 36 -7.50 -12.30 -0.79
N GLU A 37 -7.12 -13.57 -0.73
CA GLU A 37 -5.77 -14.00 -0.38
C GLU A 37 -4.74 -13.57 -1.46
N ALA A 38 -5.09 -13.69 -2.74
CA ALA A 38 -4.26 -13.19 -3.83
C ALA A 38 -4.07 -11.66 -3.75
N MET A 39 -5.12 -10.92 -3.35
CA MET A 39 -5.01 -9.48 -3.13
C MET A 39 -4.09 -9.12 -1.97
N LEU A 40 -4.11 -9.88 -0.87
CA LEU A 40 -3.15 -9.71 0.22
C LEU A 40 -1.72 -9.94 -0.23
N GLU A 41 -1.47 -10.94 -1.08
CA GLU A 41 -0.13 -11.20 -1.62
C GLU A 41 0.36 -10.04 -2.50
N LEU A 42 -0.52 -9.48 -3.33
CA LEU A 42 -0.21 -8.28 -4.13
C LEU A 42 0.05 -7.07 -3.24
N LEU A 43 -0.74 -6.87 -2.18
CA LEU A 43 -0.56 -5.78 -1.23
C LEU A 43 0.77 -5.93 -0.47
N LYS A 44 1.14 -7.14 -0.07
CA LYS A 44 2.42 -7.43 0.57
C LYS A 44 3.60 -7.05 -0.33
N ASN A 45 3.53 -7.36 -1.62
CA ASN A 45 4.55 -6.93 -2.59
C ASN A 45 4.65 -5.40 -2.72
N VAL A 46 3.53 -4.67 -2.54
CA VAL A 46 3.53 -3.19 -2.50
C VAL A 46 4.16 -2.69 -1.19
N GLN A 47 3.83 -3.32 -0.07
CA GLN A 47 4.38 -3.01 1.24
C GLN A 47 5.91 -3.19 1.29
N GLU A 48 6.45 -4.30 0.79
CA GLU A 48 7.90 -4.53 0.77
C GLU A 48 8.63 -3.44 -0.06
N LYS A 49 8.04 -3.02 -1.18
CA LYS A 49 8.58 -1.92 -2.00
C LYS A 49 8.48 -0.57 -1.26
N PHE A 50 7.43 -0.36 -0.49
CA PHE A 50 7.24 0.82 0.34
C PHE A 50 8.27 0.88 1.46
N GLU A 51 8.51 -0.22 2.19
CA GLU A 51 9.50 -0.30 3.27
C GLU A 51 10.90 0.06 2.75
N VAL A 52 11.30 -0.53 1.61
CA VAL A 52 12.58 -0.18 0.95
C VAL A 52 12.61 1.31 0.57
N LEU A 53 11.50 1.87 0.10
CA LEU A 53 11.43 3.29 -0.23
C LEU A 53 11.55 4.19 1.01
N ASN A 54 10.85 3.83 2.08
CA ASN A 54 10.82 4.56 3.35
C ASN A 54 12.19 4.55 4.02
N GLU A 55 12.88 3.40 4.05
CA GLU A 55 14.27 3.35 4.52
C GLU A 55 15.21 4.23 3.70
N ASN A 56 15.05 4.24 2.37
CA ASN A 56 15.88 5.07 1.50
C ASN A 56 15.64 6.56 1.74
N TYR A 57 14.39 6.95 2.05
CA TYR A 57 14.04 8.30 2.45
C TYR A 57 14.80 8.69 3.72
N TYR A 58 14.69 7.92 4.81
CA TYR A 58 15.35 8.24 6.08
C TYR A 58 16.88 8.22 6.01
N LYS A 59 17.46 7.41 5.12
CA LYS A 59 18.92 7.42 4.85
C LYS A 59 19.39 8.66 4.08
N SER A 60 18.48 9.37 3.39
CA SER A 60 18.81 10.46 2.47
C SER A 60 18.26 11.84 2.86
N ALA A 61 17.39 11.90 3.88
CA ALA A 61 16.69 13.12 4.27
C ALA A 61 17.64 14.08 5.04
N SER A 62 18.03 15.19 4.41
CA SER A 62 18.83 16.26 5.03
C SER A 62 18.17 17.64 5.02
N ASP A 63 17.00 17.83 4.40
CA ASP A 63 16.46 19.17 4.10
C ASP A 63 14.92 19.25 4.07
N GLU A 64 14.37 20.48 4.12
CA GLU A 64 12.93 20.80 4.02
C GLU A 64 12.22 20.25 2.77
N GLU A 65 12.94 20.01 1.66
CA GLU A 65 12.39 19.41 0.42
C GLU A 65 11.80 18.00 0.64
N TYR A 66 12.10 17.36 1.77
CA TYR A 66 11.63 16.03 2.12
C TYR A 66 10.26 16.00 2.81
N LEU A 67 9.75 17.13 3.35
CA LEU A 67 8.45 17.17 4.04
C LEU A 67 7.28 16.73 3.15
N THR A 68 7.30 17.09 1.87
CA THR A 68 6.27 16.66 0.91
C THR A 68 6.36 15.16 0.60
N ILE A 69 7.58 14.61 0.61
CA ILE A 69 7.79 13.18 0.45
C ILE A 69 7.33 12.44 1.70
N GLU A 70 7.62 12.97 2.89
CA GLU A 70 7.18 12.40 4.16
C GLU A 70 5.65 12.29 4.24
N ALA A 71 4.94 13.36 3.89
CA ALA A 71 3.48 13.34 3.80
C ALA A 71 3.00 12.27 2.80
N SER A 72 3.63 12.18 1.63
CA SER A 72 3.28 11.15 0.63
C SER A 72 3.57 9.73 1.10
N LEU A 73 4.66 9.52 1.85
CA LEU A 73 4.99 8.21 2.43
C LEU A 73 3.99 7.83 3.53
N SER A 74 3.61 8.79 4.37
CA SER A 74 2.60 8.58 5.42
C SER A 74 1.23 8.23 4.84
N GLU A 75 0.80 8.91 3.79
CA GLU A 75 -0.44 8.58 3.07
C GLU A 75 -0.40 7.15 2.50
N ILE A 76 0.72 6.77 1.87
CA ILE A 76 0.89 5.42 1.30
C ILE A 76 0.86 4.36 2.41
N ASP A 77 1.52 4.59 3.55
CA ASP A 77 1.51 3.67 4.69
C ASP A 77 0.09 3.47 5.25
N GLN A 78 -0.65 4.56 5.43
CA GLN A 78 -2.04 4.52 5.88
C GLN A 78 -2.95 3.76 4.90
N GLU A 79 -2.78 3.97 3.60
CA GLU A 79 -3.55 3.25 2.57
C GLU A 79 -3.24 1.75 2.58
N ILE A 80 -1.95 1.36 2.73
CA ILE A 80 -1.53 -0.04 2.83
C ILE A 80 -2.19 -0.70 4.05
N GLN A 81 -2.07 -0.09 5.22
CA GLN A 81 -2.63 -0.63 6.47
C GLN A 81 -4.16 -0.73 6.39
N HIS A 82 -4.83 0.29 5.87
CA HIS A 82 -6.27 0.29 5.71
C HIS A 82 -6.75 -0.84 4.78
N LEU A 83 -6.08 -1.02 3.63
CA LEU A 83 -6.38 -2.12 2.71
C LEU A 83 -6.14 -3.49 3.34
N GLU A 84 -5.03 -3.65 4.06
CA GLU A 84 -4.67 -4.92 4.68
C GLU A 84 -5.72 -5.35 5.72
N VAL A 85 -6.09 -4.42 6.61
CA VAL A 85 -7.11 -4.65 7.64
C VAL A 85 -8.45 -4.97 7.01
N ARG A 86 -8.83 -4.24 5.96
CA ARG A 86 -10.07 -4.43 5.23
C ARG A 86 -10.15 -5.85 4.65
N ILE A 87 -9.17 -6.25 3.84
CA ILE A 87 -9.13 -7.58 3.20
C ILE A 87 -9.12 -8.70 4.25
N LYS A 88 -8.31 -8.58 5.30
CA LYS A 88 -8.28 -9.56 6.41
C LYS A 88 -9.63 -9.68 7.11
N THR A 89 -10.32 -8.56 7.32
CA THR A 89 -11.66 -8.54 7.92
C THR A 89 -12.66 -9.31 7.04
N SER A 90 -12.66 -9.10 5.73
CA SER A 90 -13.58 -9.83 4.85
C SER A 90 -13.27 -11.32 4.76
N ILE A 91 -11.99 -11.70 4.73
CA ILE A 91 -11.59 -13.12 4.81
C ILE A 91 -12.13 -13.74 6.11
N ASN A 92 -11.96 -13.07 7.25
CA ASN A 92 -12.43 -13.57 8.54
C ASN A 92 -13.96 -13.66 8.60
N ASN A 93 -14.68 -12.66 8.09
CA ASN A 93 -16.13 -12.68 8.02
C ASN A 93 -16.63 -13.87 7.18
N LYS A 94 -16.03 -14.10 6.01
CA LYS A 94 -16.37 -15.24 5.15
C LYS A 94 -16.05 -16.56 5.85
N LYS A 95 -14.88 -16.71 6.47
CA LYS A 95 -14.52 -17.91 7.23
C LYS A 95 -15.50 -18.18 8.38
N THR A 96 -16.02 -17.14 9.03
CA THR A 96 -16.97 -17.26 10.14
C THR A 96 -18.39 -17.62 9.67
N ILE A 97 -18.80 -17.14 8.49
CA ILE A 97 -20.12 -17.46 7.89
C ILE A 97 -20.18 -18.92 7.39
N TYR A 98 -19.05 -19.47 6.93
CA TYR A 98 -18.97 -20.84 6.40
C TYR A 98 -18.37 -21.87 7.38
N ALA A 99 -18.22 -21.50 8.67
CA ALA A 99 -17.81 -22.41 9.75
C ALA A 99 -19.02 -23.07 10.42
#